data_AF-M2R5I9-F1
#
_entry.id   AF-M2R5I9-F1
#
_cell.length_a   1.000
_cell.length_b   1.000
_cell.length_c   1.000
_cell.angle_alpha   90.00
_cell.angle_beta   90.00
_cell.angle_gamma   90.00
#
_symmetry.space_group_name_H-M   'P 1'
#
loop_
_entity.id
_entity.type
_entity.pdbx_description
1 polymer ?
#
loop_
_entity_poly.entity_id
_entity_poly.type
_entity_poly.pdbx_seq_one_letter_code
_entity_poly.pdbx_strand_id
1 'polypeptide(L)'
;PLSPDAFASAYANFCAKANVHPDPSELNRDGRQINLYQLHIEVMNMGTNLRMENDDDAWATIGGKLGFVQIPASDTEPAKCGSGMAAHLHHVYKQYLATFDTMYINSIVRRKNEMRNQTLRVGPAGLSGMDPARLNMFVKYAWVPAQELRARGIPEVAIKWIESYRPMLQR
;
A
#
# COMPACT_ATOMS: atom_id res chain seq x y z
N PRO A 1 2.72 -5.65 4.05
CA PRO A 1 1.81 -5.94 5.19
C PRO A 1 2.19 -5.10 6.41
N LEU A 2 1.25 -4.90 7.36
CA LEU A 2 1.55 -4.21 8.63
C LEU A 2 2.45 -5.08 9.53
N SER A 3 3.25 -4.47 10.40
CA SER A 3 3.92 -5.19 11.49
C SER A 3 2.89 -5.63 12.54
N PRO A 4 3.21 -6.61 13.41
CA PRO A 4 2.27 -7.11 14.41
C PRO A 4 1.70 -6.00 15.30
N ASP A 5 2.56 -5.12 15.84
CA ASP A 5 2.14 -4.03 16.72
C ASP A 5 1.29 -2.99 15.99
N ALA A 6 1.67 -2.66 14.75
CA ALA A 6 0.92 -1.71 13.93
C ALA A 6 -0.45 -2.26 13.56
N PHE A 7 -0.54 -3.57 13.26
CA PHE A 7 -1.80 -4.24 13.02
C PHE A 7 -2.67 -4.27 14.28
N ALA A 8 -2.14 -4.71 15.42
CA ALA A 8 -2.91 -4.80 16.66
C ALA A 8 -3.52 -3.45 17.06
N SER A 9 -2.72 -2.37 16.98
CA SER A 9 -3.19 -1.02 17.26
C SER A 9 -4.21 -0.52 16.24
N ALA A 10 -3.92 -0.64 14.94
CA ALA A 10 -4.81 -0.12 13.89
C ALA A 10 -6.13 -0.92 13.82
N TYR A 11 -6.05 -2.23 14.00
CA TYR A 11 -7.19 -3.14 13.96
C TYR A 11 -8.12 -2.93 15.16
N ALA A 12 -7.57 -2.80 16.38
CA ALA A 12 -8.38 -2.48 17.56
C ALA A 12 -9.15 -1.16 17.40
N ASN A 13 -8.48 -0.13 16.86
CA ASN A 13 -9.12 1.15 16.54
C ASN A 13 -10.20 1.03 15.46
N PHE A 14 -9.97 0.19 14.44
CA PHE A 14 -10.96 -0.10 13.41
C PHE A 14 -12.19 -0.80 14.00
N CYS A 15 -12.00 -1.85 14.80
CA CYS A 15 -13.10 -2.55 15.48
C CYS A 15 -13.98 -1.60 16.30
N ALA A 16 -13.36 -0.71 17.07
CA ALA A 16 -14.08 0.29 17.87
C ALA A 16 -14.89 1.28 17.01
N LYS A 17 -14.38 1.68 15.83
CA LYS A 17 -15.05 2.66 14.96
C LYS A 17 -16.09 2.05 14.03
N ALA A 18 -15.82 0.86 13.51
CA ALA A 18 -16.67 0.14 12.57
C ALA A 18 -17.70 -0.75 13.27
N ASN A 19 -17.69 -0.78 14.62
CA ASN A 19 -18.52 -1.67 15.44
C ASN A 19 -18.37 -3.15 15.05
N VAL A 20 -17.15 -3.56 14.71
CA VAL A 20 -16.81 -4.94 14.36
C VAL A 20 -16.37 -5.66 15.62
N HIS A 21 -17.09 -6.73 15.97
CA HIS A 21 -16.81 -7.56 17.14
C HIS A 21 -16.52 -8.98 16.66
N PRO A 22 -15.23 -9.39 16.56
CA PRO A 22 -14.89 -10.73 16.14
C PRO A 22 -15.44 -11.78 17.09
N ASP A 23 -16.33 -12.65 16.59
CA ASP A 23 -16.93 -13.71 17.40
C ASP A 23 -15.90 -14.84 17.63
N PRO A 24 -15.54 -15.15 18.89
CA PRO A 24 -14.60 -16.23 19.19
C PRO A 24 -15.04 -17.61 18.69
N SER A 25 -16.35 -17.85 18.55
CA SER A 25 -16.91 -19.11 18.05
C SER A 25 -16.70 -19.28 16.56
N GLU A 26 -16.75 -18.20 15.78
CA GLU A 26 -16.46 -18.23 14.34
C GLU A 26 -14.96 -18.28 14.06
N LEU A 27 -14.16 -17.67 14.94
CA LEU A 27 -12.70 -17.73 14.85
C LEU A 27 -12.12 -19.05 15.36
N ASN A 28 -12.91 -19.94 15.98
CA ASN A 28 -12.43 -21.23 16.43
C ASN A 28 -12.99 -22.35 15.54
N ARG A 29 -12.09 -23.13 14.92
CA ARG A 29 -12.45 -24.28 14.10
C ARG A 29 -11.61 -25.47 14.51
N ASP A 30 -12.26 -26.58 14.83
CA ASP A 30 -11.61 -27.85 15.20
C ASP A 30 -10.60 -27.69 16.36
N GLY A 31 -10.91 -26.80 17.32
CA GLY A 31 -10.05 -26.52 18.48
C GLY A 31 -8.87 -25.59 18.18
N ARG A 32 -8.79 -25.04 16.98
CA ARG A 32 -7.74 -24.12 16.55
C ARG A 32 -8.32 -22.74 16.23
N GLN A 33 -7.69 -21.73 16.81
CA GLN A 33 -8.07 -20.34 16.57
C GLN A 33 -7.48 -19.81 15.26
N ILE A 34 -8.31 -19.16 14.45
CA ILE A 34 -7.93 -18.40 13.26
C ILE A 34 -7.27 -17.11 13.73
N ASN A 35 -5.98 -17.00 13.47
CA ASN A 35 -5.22 -15.79 13.76
C ASN A 35 -5.47 -14.75 12.66
N LEU A 36 -6.27 -13.72 12.96
CA LEU A 36 -6.63 -12.67 12.02
C LEU A 36 -5.41 -11.89 11.49
N TYR A 37 -4.38 -11.69 12.30
CA TYR A 37 -3.15 -11.05 11.83
C TYR A 37 -2.43 -11.93 10.80
N GLN A 38 -2.29 -13.23 11.06
CA GLN A 38 -1.68 -14.15 10.08
C GLN A 38 -2.51 -14.23 8.80
N LEU A 39 -3.84 -14.25 8.91
CA LEU A 39 -4.73 -14.20 7.76
C LEU A 39 -4.52 -12.92 6.92
N HIS A 40 -4.42 -11.76 7.58
CA HIS A 40 -4.06 -10.49 6.92
C HIS A 40 -2.70 -10.58 6.19
N ILE A 41 -1.67 -11.13 6.84
CA ILE A 41 -0.34 -11.26 6.23
C ILE A 41 -0.40 -12.12 4.96
N GLU A 42 -1.04 -13.28 5.02
CA GLU A 42 -1.10 -14.19 3.87
C GLU A 42 -1.91 -13.60 2.70
N VAL A 43 -3.04 -12.94 2.98
CA VAL A 43 -3.82 -12.23 1.96
C VAL A 43 -3.00 -11.08 1.35
N MET A 44 -2.26 -10.33 2.16
CA MET A 44 -1.41 -9.24 1.65
C MET A 44 -0.24 -9.77 0.79
N ASN A 45 0.33 -10.92 1.13
CA ASN A 45 1.46 -11.54 0.42
C ASN A 45 1.03 -12.16 -0.91
N MET A 46 -0.18 -12.75 -0.97
CA MET A 46 -0.72 -13.35 -2.19
C MET A 46 -1.19 -12.30 -3.21
N GLY A 47 -1.26 -11.04 -2.78
CA GLY A 47 -1.50 -9.85 -3.60
C GLY A 47 -2.95 -9.41 -3.53
N THR A 48 -3.19 -8.19 -3.04
CA THR A 48 -4.51 -7.65 -2.69
C THR A 48 -5.42 -7.33 -3.89
N ASN A 49 -5.61 -8.29 -4.78
CA ASN A 49 -6.41 -8.16 -5.98
C ASN A 49 -7.84 -8.62 -5.70
N LEU A 50 -8.78 -7.92 -6.33
CA LEU A 50 -10.18 -8.30 -6.58
C LEU A 50 -10.36 -9.74 -7.11
N ARG A 51 -9.27 -10.43 -7.49
CA ARG A 51 -9.26 -11.83 -7.92
C ARG A 51 -9.44 -12.84 -6.79
N MET A 52 -8.96 -12.56 -5.56
CA MET A 52 -9.05 -13.53 -4.47
C MET A 52 -10.47 -13.76 -3.97
N GLU A 53 -11.41 -12.86 -4.26
CA GLU A 53 -12.79 -13.00 -3.81
C GLU A 53 -13.49 -14.24 -4.39
N ASN A 54 -13.03 -14.76 -5.53
CA ASN A 54 -13.65 -15.93 -6.17
C ASN A 54 -12.63 -17.07 -6.43
N ASP A 55 -11.49 -17.06 -5.74
CA ASP A 55 -10.42 -18.04 -5.95
C ASP A 55 -10.33 -19.02 -4.78
N ASP A 56 -11.09 -20.11 -4.88
CA ASP A 56 -11.13 -21.16 -3.85
C ASP A 56 -9.77 -21.83 -3.64
N ASP A 57 -8.92 -21.91 -4.68
CA ASP A 57 -7.58 -22.51 -4.56
C ASP A 57 -6.62 -21.58 -3.78
N ALA A 58 -6.79 -20.26 -3.94
CA ALA A 58 -6.07 -19.28 -3.11
C ALA A 58 -6.44 -19.43 -1.63
N TRP A 59 -7.73 -19.53 -1.29
CA TRP A 59 -8.18 -19.74 0.08
C TRP A 59 -7.74 -21.09 0.65
N ALA A 60 -7.73 -22.15 -0.18
CA ALA A 60 -7.22 -23.45 0.21
C ALA A 60 -5.73 -23.38 0.58
N THR A 61 -4.94 -22.69 -0.23
CA THR A 61 -3.51 -22.47 0.01
C THR A 61 -3.26 -21.63 1.27
N ILE A 62 -4.01 -20.54 1.47
CA ILE A 62 -3.94 -19.72 2.69
C ILE A 62 -4.25 -20.56 3.92
N GLY A 63 -5.30 -21.38 3.88
CA GLY A 63 -5.64 -22.27 5.00
C GLY A 63 -4.55 -23.28 5.31
N GLY A 64 -3.89 -23.82 4.28
CA GLY A 64 -2.71 -24.66 4.45
C GLY A 64 -1.57 -23.94 5.17
N LYS A 65 -1.26 -22.69 4.78
CA LYS A 65 -0.24 -21.86 5.45
C LYS A 65 -0.59 -21.47 6.89
N LEU A 66 -1.87 -21.26 7.17
CA LEU A 66 -2.38 -21.05 8.53
C LEU A 66 -2.35 -22.33 9.37
N GLY A 67 -1.96 -23.46 8.75
CA GLY A 67 -1.76 -24.76 9.36
C GLY A 67 -3.00 -25.64 9.42
N PHE A 68 -4.08 -25.27 8.74
CA PHE A 68 -5.27 -26.13 8.55
C PHE A 68 -5.04 -27.11 7.40
N VAL A 69 -3.86 -27.73 7.34
CA VAL A 69 -3.43 -28.61 6.26
C VAL A 69 -4.29 -29.88 6.25
N GLN A 70 -4.95 -30.13 5.14
CA GLN A 70 -5.65 -31.40 4.86
C GLN A 70 -5.06 -32.08 3.63
N ILE A 71 -4.55 -31.28 2.69
CA ILE A 71 -3.82 -31.73 1.51
C ILE A 71 -2.35 -31.36 1.76
N PRO A 72 -1.44 -32.34 1.92
CA PRO A 72 -0.03 -32.06 2.16
C PRO A 72 0.61 -31.35 0.95
N ALA A 73 1.69 -30.62 1.21
CA ALA A 73 2.50 -30.03 0.15
C ALA A 73 3.15 -31.13 -0.71
N SER A 74 3.33 -30.84 -2.00
CA SER A 74 4.09 -31.67 -2.93
C SER A 74 5.26 -30.87 -3.50
N ASP A 75 6.09 -31.50 -4.33
CA ASP A 75 7.22 -30.83 -5.00
C ASP A 75 6.76 -29.65 -5.89
N THR A 76 5.49 -29.64 -6.32
CA THR A 76 4.94 -28.64 -7.25
C THR A 76 3.83 -27.78 -6.65
N GLU A 77 3.21 -28.19 -5.54
CA GLU A 77 2.07 -27.49 -4.95
C GLU A 77 2.25 -27.22 -3.45
N PRO A 78 1.81 -26.05 -2.96
CA PRO A 78 1.81 -25.77 -1.54
C PRO A 78 0.81 -26.66 -0.80
N ALA A 79 1.00 -26.83 0.51
CA ALA A 79 0.01 -27.46 1.37
C ALA A 79 -1.29 -26.65 1.33
N LYS A 80 -2.43 -27.34 1.29
CA LYS A 80 -3.77 -26.75 1.19
C LYS A 80 -4.70 -27.27 2.28
N CYS A 81 -5.68 -26.47 2.66
CA CYS A 81 -6.81 -26.91 3.47
C CYS A 81 -7.93 -27.49 2.59
N GLY A 82 -8.90 -28.15 3.20
CA GLY A 82 -10.10 -28.60 2.51
C GLY A 82 -11.01 -27.43 2.11
N SER A 83 -11.91 -27.67 1.14
CA SER A 83 -12.84 -26.68 0.60
C SER A 83 -13.73 -26.03 1.68
N GLY A 84 -14.21 -26.80 2.64
CA GLY A 84 -15.02 -26.27 3.75
C GLY A 84 -14.26 -25.26 4.62
N MET A 85 -12.97 -25.50 4.86
CA MET A 85 -12.14 -24.55 5.61
C MET A 85 -11.80 -23.33 4.75
N ALA A 86 -11.54 -23.52 3.46
CA ALA A 86 -11.28 -22.42 2.53
C ALA A 86 -12.46 -21.43 2.47
N ALA A 87 -13.68 -21.95 2.31
CA ALA A 87 -14.91 -21.15 2.33
C ALA A 87 -15.11 -20.43 3.67
N HIS A 88 -14.79 -21.10 4.79
CA HIS A 88 -14.85 -20.50 6.12
C HIS A 88 -13.84 -19.35 6.29
N LEU A 89 -12.59 -19.53 5.88
CA LEU A 89 -11.57 -18.49 5.92
C LEU A 89 -11.96 -17.28 5.07
N HIS A 90 -12.53 -17.52 3.89
CA HIS A 90 -13.05 -16.46 3.04
C HIS A 90 -14.18 -15.68 3.72
N HIS A 91 -15.12 -16.39 4.38
CA HIS A 91 -16.18 -15.74 5.14
C HIS A 91 -15.64 -14.90 6.31
N VAL A 92 -14.76 -15.47 7.13
CA VAL A 92 -14.11 -14.79 8.27
C VAL A 92 -13.36 -13.56 7.79
N TYR A 93 -12.61 -13.66 6.69
CA TYR A 93 -11.92 -12.52 6.09
C TYR A 93 -12.90 -11.42 5.68
N LYS A 94 -14.00 -11.76 5.00
CA LYS A 94 -15.03 -10.81 4.57
C LYS A 94 -15.67 -10.08 5.75
N GLN A 95 -15.99 -10.80 6.82
CA GLN A 95 -16.64 -10.21 8.00
C GLN A 95 -15.69 -9.30 8.78
N TYR A 96 -14.44 -9.72 8.96
CA TYR A 96 -13.58 -9.13 9.99
C TYR A 96 -12.40 -8.33 9.45
N LEU A 97 -11.94 -8.56 8.22
CA LEU A 97 -10.69 -7.98 7.71
C LEU A 97 -10.83 -7.21 6.39
N ALA A 98 -11.75 -7.59 5.50
CA ALA A 98 -11.81 -7.06 4.14
C ALA A 98 -11.92 -5.52 4.10
N THR A 99 -12.79 -4.93 4.93
CA THR A 99 -12.95 -3.48 5.01
C THR A 99 -11.70 -2.80 5.56
N PHE A 100 -11.10 -3.37 6.61
CA PHE A 100 -9.86 -2.87 7.21
C PHE A 100 -8.71 -2.87 6.19
N ASP A 101 -8.53 -3.99 5.50
CA ASP A 101 -7.48 -4.16 4.49
C ASP A 101 -7.67 -3.19 3.33
N THR A 102 -8.90 -3.03 2.86
CA THR A 102 -9.24 -2.05 1.81
C THR A 102 -8.86 -0.64 2.21
N MET A 103 -9.19 -0.22 3.44
CA MET A 103 -8.81 1.11 3.96
C MET A 103 -7.29 1.27 4.04
N TYR A 104 -6.59 0.25 4.54
CA TYR A 104 -5.13 0.25 4.62
C TYR A 104 -4.48 0.37 3.25
N ILE A 105 -4.89 -0.45 2.27
CA ILE A 105 -4.38 -0.43 0.90
C ILE A 105 -4.62 0.93 0.26
N ASN A 106 -5.84 1.47 0.36
CA ASN A 106 -6.16 2.79 -0.18
C ASN A 106 -5.27 3.88 0.43
N SER A 107 -4.93 3.79 1.71
CA SER A 107 -4.02 4.73 2.37
C SER A 107 -2.59 4.64 1.81
N ILE A 108 -2.08 3.44 1.52
CA ILE A 108 -0.75 3.23 0.95
C ILE A 108 -0.70 3.72 -0.50
N VAL A 109 -1.71 3.36 -1.31
CA VAL A 109 -1.80 3.77 -2.71
C VAL A 109 -1.85 5.29 -2.80
N ARG A 110 -2.67 5.94 -1.96
CA ARG A 110 -2.73 7.40 -1.86
C ARG A 110 -1.37 7.99 -1.52
N ARG A 111 -0.71 7.51 -0.47
CA ARG A 111 0.62 8.00 -0.05
C ARG A 111 1.68 7.82 -1.15
N LYS A 112 1.65 6.68 -1.85
CA LYS A 112 2.55 6.39 -2.98
C LYS A 112 2.30 7.34 -4.15
N ASN A 113 1.04 7.64 -4.45
CA ASN A 113 0.66 8.61 -5.49
C ASN A 113 1.09 10.03 -5.11
N GLU A 114 0.95 10.43 -3.85
CA GLU A 114 1.41 11.72 -3.35
C GLU A 114 2.95 11.86 -3.44
N MET A 115 3.71 10.83 -3.05
CA MET A 115 5.17 10.81 -3.23
C MET A 115 5.58 10.81 -4.70
N ARG A 116 4.90 10.03 -5.55
CA ARG A 116 5.15 10.01 -7.00
C ARG A 116 4.87 11.37 -7.64
N ASN A 117 3.80 12.05 -7.23
CA ASN A 117 3.48 13.40 -7.66
C ASN A 117 4.48 14.44 -7.11
N GLN A 118 5.07 14.23 -5.94
CA GLN A 118 6.18 15.06 -5.44
C GLN A 118 7.48 14.85 -6.25
N THR A 119 7.80 13.63 -6.66
CA THR A 119 8.96 13.36 -7.53
C THR A 119 8.77 13.86 -8.96
N LEU A 120 7.55 13.79 -9.52
CA LEU A 120 7.21 14.33 -10.84
C LEU A 120 7.15 15.87 -10.87
N ARG A 121 6.99 16.53 -9.71
CA ARG A 121 7.14 17.99 -9.57
C ARG A 121 8.58 18.48 -9.70
N VAL A 122 9.57 17.58 -9.70
CA VAL A 122 10.98 17.87 -10.00
C VAL A 122 11.34 17.55 -11.47
N GLY A 123 10.41 16.94 -12.22
CA GLY A 123 10.54 16.64 -13.66
C GLY A 123 9.94 17.70 -14.58
N PRO A 124 10.14 17.59 -15.92
CA PRO A 124 9.84 18.66 -16.88
C PRO A 124 8.34 18.91 -17.03
N ALA A 125 7.52 17.98 -16.55
CA ALA A 125 6.05 18.03 -16.58
C ALA A 125 5.42 18.80 -15.41
N GLY A 126 6.21 19.43 -14.53
CA GLY A 126 5.72 20.38 -13.52
C GLY A 126 5.19 21.71 -14.10
N LEU A 127 5.28 21.89 -15.44
CA LEU A 127 4.93 23.12 -16.15
C LEU A 127 3.42 23.37 -16.28
N SER A 128 2.57 22.34 -16.19
CA SER A 128 1.12 22.51 -16.43
C SER A 128 0.34 23.16 -15.27
N GLY A 129 1.02 23.54 -14.18
CA GLY A 129 0.40 24.23 -13.05
C GLY A 129 1.30 25.27 -12.37
N MET A 130 2.39 25.67 -13.03
CA MET A 130 3.28 26.69 -12.48
C MET A 130 2.76 28.08 -12.87
N ASP A 131 2.58 28.94 -11.88
CA ASP A 131 2.20 30.33 -12.07
C ASP A 131 3.14 31.00 -13.11
N PRO A 132 2.60 31.66 -14.17
CA PRO A 132 3.40 32.30 -15.21
C PRO A 132 4.42 33.30 -14.67
N ALA A 133 4.18 33.94 -13.52
CA ALA A 133 5.14 34.82 -12.87
C ALA A 133 6.39 34.07 -12.36
N ARG A 134 6.22 32.84 -11.85
CA ARG A 134 7.34 31.99 -11.40
C ARG A 134 8.16 31.49 -12.58
N LEU A 135 7.52 31.19 -13.70
CA LEU A 135 8.21 30.77 -14.92
C LEU A 135 9.11 31.89 -15.47
N ASN A 136 8.58 33.12 -15.54
CA ASN A 136 9.36 34.28 -16.00
C ASN A 136 10.57 34.55 -15.07
N MET A 137 10.40 34.34 -13.76
CA MET A 137 11.49 34.43 -12.80
C MET A 137 12.58 33.38 -13.06
N PHE A 138 12.23 32.14 -13.42
CA PHE A 138 13.21 31.10 -13.72
C PHE A 138 13.95 31.31 -15.04
N VAL A 139 13.29 31.86 -16.07
CA VAL A 139 13.94 32.28 -17.32
C VAL A 139 14.96 33.39 -17.04
N LYS A 140 14.62 34.38 -16.20
CA LYS A 140 15.55 35.45 -15.80
C LYS A 140 16.80 34.91 -15.09
N TYR A 141 16.64 33.87 -14.28
CA TYR A 141 17.74 33.26 -13.52
C TYR A 141 18.48 32.13 -14.27
N ALA A 142 18.04 31.76 -15.47
CA ALA A 142 18.69 30.72 -16.27
C ALA A 142 20.17 31.02 -16.56
N TRP A 143 20.54 32.30 -16.64
CA TRP A 143 21.91 32.78 -16.88
C TRP A 143 22.75 32.95 -15.61
N VAL A 144 22.17 32.73 -14.43
CA VAL A 144 22.84 32.91 -13.14
C VAL A 144 23.28 31.56 -12.58
N PRO A 145 24.55 31.37 -12.17
CA PRO A 145 25.04 30.12 -11.57
C PRO A 145 24.34 29.77 -10.24
N ALA A 146 24.18 28.48 -9.92
CA ALA A 146 23.54 28.02 -8.68
C ALA A 146 24.12 28.66 -7.41
N GLN A 147 25.44 28.85 -7.35
CA GLN A 147 26.10 29.44 -6.18
C GLN A 147 25.66 30.89 -5.93
N GLU A 148 25.49 31.65 -7.00
CA GLU A 148 25.00 33.04 -6.94
C GLU A 148 23.51 33.09 -6.59
N LEU A 149 22.72 32.12 -7.07
CA LEU A 149 21.31 31.99 -6.68
C LEU A 149 21.14 31.67 -5.19
N ARG A 150 22.03 30.85 -4.61
CA ARG A 150 22.08 30.58 -3.16
C ARG A 150 22.39 31.85 -2.38
N ALA A 151 23.39 32.61 -2.82
CA ALA A 151 23.75 33.89 -2.20
C ALA A 151 22.60 34.90 -2.23
N ARG A 152 21.74 34.83 -3.25
CA ARG A 152 20.53 35.66 -3.39
C ARG A 152 19.30 35.14 -2.62
N GLY A 153 19.46 34.07 -1.83
CA GLY A 153 18.38 33.50 -1.01
C GLY A 153 17.32 32.74 -1.81
N ILE A 154 17.63 32.31 -3.04
CA ILE A 154 16.70 31.51 -3.84
C ILE A 154 16.60 30.09 -3.24
N PRO A 155 15.39 29.54 -3.05
CA PRO A 155 15.22 28.21 -2.47
C PRO A 155 15.91 27.11 -3.29
N GLU A 156 16.55 26.14 -2.62
CA GLU A 156 17.27 25.02 -3.28
C GLU A 156 16.42 24.25 -4.30
N VAL A 157 15.11 24.12 -4.04
CA VAL A 157 14.17 23.49 -4.98
C VAL A 157 14.07 24.24 -6.31
N ALA A 158 14.12 25.58 -6.28
CA ALA A 158 14.13 26.42 -7.47
C ALA A 158 15.48 26.36 -8.19
N ILE A 159 16.58 26.33 -7.45
CA ILE A 159 17.94 26.22 -8.00
C ILE A 159 18.11 24.89 -8.74
N LYS A 160 17.72 23.77 -8.12
CA LYS A 160 17.76 22.45 -8.76
C LYS A 160 16.94 22.39 -10.04
N TRP A 161 15.79 23.06 -10.05
CA TRP A 161 14.94 23.15 -11.24
C TRP A 161 15.63 23.96 -12.35
N ILE A 162 16.11 25.19 -12.05
CA ILE A 162 16.82 26.03 -13.02
C ILE A 162 18.03 25.29 -13.62
N GLU A 163 18.84 24.63 -12.80
CA GLU A 163 20.00 23.84 -13.25
C GLU A 163 19.59 22.71 -14.19
N SER A 164 18.52 21.99 -13.87
CA SER A 164 18.05 20.83 -14.64
C SER A 164 17.47 21.22 -16.02
N TYR A 165 16.93 22.44 -16.15
CA TYR A 165 16.33 22.96 -17.38
C TYR A 165 17.13 24.08 -18.04
N ARG A 166 18.31 24.45 -17.50
CA ARG A 166 19.13 25.56 -18.00
C ARG A 166 19.37 25.51 -19.52
N PRO A 167 19.71 24.36 -20.14
CA PRO A 167 19.91 24.29 -21.59
C PRO A 167 18.66 24.61 -22.42
N MET A 168 17.47 24.39 -21.85
CA MET A 168 16.19 24.69 -22.50
C MET A 168 15.72 26.13 -22.23
N LEU A 169 16.06 26.69 -21.07
CA LEU A 169 15.70 28.06 -20.67
C LEU A 169 16.59 29.15 -21.31
N GLN A 170 17.77 28.76 -21.79
CA GLN A 170 18.74 29.65 -22.46
C GLN A 170 18.56 29.71 -23.99
N ARG A 171 17.48 29.11 -24.51
CA ARG A 171 17.15 29.11 -25.95
C ARG A 171 16.43 30.38 -26.39
#